data_AF-A0AAW3AG46-F1
#
_entry.id   AF-A0AAW3AG46-F1
#
_cell.length_a   1.000
_cell.length_b   1.000
_cell.length_c   1.000
_cell.angle_alpha   90.00
_cell.angle_beta   90.00
_cell.angle_gamma   90.00
#
_symmetry.space_group_name_H-M   'P 1'
#
loop_
_entity.id
_entity.type
_entity.pdbx_description
1 polymer ?
#
loop_
_entity_poly.entity_id
_entity_poly.type
_entity_poly.pdbx_seq_one_letter_code
_entity_poly.pdbx_strand_id
1 'polypeptide(L)'
;MSIDLLVEAIHASPIRLSLCICGAGAGVIRRLTRVPECSRTLIEANVLYHRCSTQAVLDGLPRHIVSADAARRLAQHAFHKSRDIAFAEAREQLQQLPQLTSTLPRPPQDLLFGVGATSAIKTSRSRHSRDEAHVCIWGGAVNLLEDVSDQSDGSPAMLGEVRHYYMEMPDWLSRAEQDEQVELMVLHAIARIVESCIPADTEVVSKGTHTDGQRSYPRAVFQVLLPSAGENTAACGEGVSVSRSSPGLPIVTDSVRLCSMPSESAPESVCLDPSGEVRLALQNVLSAGTFATAPDGSVRDVCALWNIHGELRCSGIPPYPEDARNVAAAVIDHQQESGYDRSAVPAGSRKVIRLLYPGSFNPLHYGHTELVLAATRVLLQQQQQNVEPMALPALIEVTYEIAVKAVDKGVIEVDDLVRRVRQFLHRGERVAVTTATLFVAKARLFPGHGFLIGIDTAVRVLDPKHYSRNEDPAEAEAAMVEALTRDIAGRGCYFVVGGRKMSDATGWQELSLLRIPESVRHLFVGIPATEFRVDVSSTELRAQRNRRGTERRTLGN
;
A
#
# COMPACT_ATOMS: atom_id res chain seq x y z
N MET A 1 11.93 -37.27 7.41
CA MET A 1 11.34 -36.42 8.45
C MET A 1 9.94 -36.02 7.98
N SER A 2 8.94 -36.03 8.86
CA SER A 2 7.55 -35.70 8.50
C SER A 2 7.29 -34.20 8.52
N ILE A 3 6.25 -33.75 7.81
CA ILE A 3 5.82 -32.35 7.84
C ILE A 3 5.28 -31.93 9.21
N ASP A 4 4.69 -32.87 9.96
CA ASP A 4 4.18 -32.58 11.30
C ASP A 4 5.33 -32.22 12.26
N LEU A 5 6.50 -32.87 12.15
CA LEU A 5 7.70 -32.51 12.92
C LEU A 5 8.20 -31.10 12.59
N LEU A 6 8.08 -30.67 11.32
CA LEU A 6 8.43 -29.32 10.91
C LEU A 6 7.48 -28.30 11.55
N VAL A 7 6.17 -28.55 11.48
CA VAL A 7 5.16 -27.65 12.06
C VAL A 7 5.30 -27.59 13.59
N GLU A 8 5.57 -28.71 14.25
CA GLU A 8 5.89 -28.72 15.68
C GLU A 8 7.11 -27.85 16.01
N ALA A 9 8.19 -27.94 15.21
CA ALA A 9 9.38 -27.11 15.40
C ALA A 9 9.09 -25.60 15.19
N ILE A 10 8.21 -25.27 14.23
CA ILE A 10 7.71 -23.90 14.03
C ILE A 10 6.96 -23.43 15.28
N HIS A 11 6.05 -24.23 15.84
CA HIS A 11 5.28 -23.89 17.04
C HIS A 11 6.11 -23.82 18.33
N ALA A 12 7.22 -24.56 18.39
CA ALA A 12 8.18 -24.47 19.48
C ALA A 12 9.01 -23.16 19.43
N SER A 13 9.12 -22.52 18.26
CA SER A 13 9.87 -21.28 18.09
C SER A 13 9.13 -20.05 18.67
N PRO A 14 9.84 -18.94 18.93
CA PRO A 14 9.23 -17.73 19.50
C PRO A 14 8.53 -16.83 18.46
N ILE A 15 8.46 -17.24 17.19
CA ILE A 15 7.84 -16.40 16.16
C ILE A 15 6.31 -16.41 16.28
N ARG A 16 5.71 -15.27 15.97
CA ARG A 16 4.27 -15.11 15.80
C ARG A 16 3.99 -14.48 14.44
N LEU A 17 2.93 -14.90 13.77
CA LEU A 17 2.66 -14.47 12.41
C LEU A 17 1.18 -14.43 12.03
N SER A 18 0.88 -13.61 11.03
CA SER A 18 -0.39 -13.63 10.31
C SER A 18 -0.20 -13.99 8.83
N LEU A 19 -1.21 -14.62 8.23
CA LEU A 19 -1.21 -15.06 6.84
C LEU A 19 -2.25 -14.31 5.99
N CYS A 20 -1.86 -13.91 4.78
CA CYS A 20 -2.76 -13.41 3.73
C CYS A 20 -2.49 -14.16 2.43
N ILE A 21 -3.38 -15.10 2.07
CA ILE A 21 -3.21 -16.01 0.93
C ILE A 21 -4.23 -15.66 -0.16
N CYS A 22 -3.76 -15.36 -1.37
CA CYS A 22 -4.57 -15.05 -2.53
C CYS A 22 -4.37 -16.12 -3.63
N GLY A 23 -5.37 -16.97 -3.85
CA GLY A 23 -5.30 -18.07 -4.81
C GLY A 23 -5.07 -19.42 -4.14
N ALA A 24 -3.99 -20.11 -4.50
CA ALA A 24 -3.62 -21.43 -4.05
C ALA A 24 -2.83 -21.40 -2.73
N GLY A 25 -2.67 -22.56 -2.10
CA GLY A 25 -1.83 -22.74 -0.90
C GLY A 25 -2.55 -22.52 0.43
N ALA A 26 -3.88 -22.36 0.42
CA ALA A 26 -4.68 -22.22 1.64
C ALA A 26 -4.58 -23.45 2.59
N GLY A 27 -4.15 -24.61 2.05
CA GLY A 27 -3.87 -25.82 2.83
C GLY A 27 -2.90 -25.59 3.99
N VAL A 28 -1.98 -24.63 3.88
CA VAL A 28 -1.00 -24.32 4.95
C VAL A 28 -1.68 -24.02 6.28
N ILE A 29 -2.86 -23.40 6.25
CA ILE A 29 -3.66 -23.08 7.44
C ILE A 29 -4.06 -24.37 8.15
N ARG A 30 -4.49 -25.40 7.39
CA ARG A 30 -4.81 -26.72 7.95
C ARG A 30 -3.57 -27.39 8.54
N ARG A 31 -2.41 -27.31 7.88
CA ARG A 31 -1.17 -27.93 8.40
C ARG A 31 -0.73 -27.30 9.71
N LEU A 32 -0.76 -25.97 9.81
CA LEU A 32 -0.46 -25.26 11.04
C LEU A 32 -1.48 -25.57 12.15
N THR A 33 -2.78 -25.47 11.86
CA THR A 33 -3.82 -25.60 12.90
C THR A 33 -4.08 -27.03 13.37
N ARG A 34 -3.64 -28.05 12.63
CA ARG A 34 -3.76 -29.46 13.04
C ARG A 34 -2.76 -29.86 14.14
N VAL A 35 -1.65 -29.14 14.26
CA VAL A 35 -0.63 -29.42 15.27
C VAL A 35 -0.94 -28.60 16.54
N PRO A 36 -0.85 -29.19 17.75
CA PRO A 36 -1.02 -28.46 19.00
C PRO A 36 -0.11 -27.24 19.12
N GLU A 37 -0.46 -26.32 20.01
CA GLU A 37 0.28 -25.07 20.25
C GLU A 37 0.25 -24.06 19.09
N CYS A 38 -0.59 -24.28 18.07
CA CYS A 38 -0.68 -23.37 16.93
C CYS A 38 -1.05 -21.93 17.30
N SER A 39 -1.81 -21.72 18.38
CA SER A 39 -2.17 -20.38 18.90
C SER A 39 -0.97 -19.57 19.40
N ARG A 40 0.17 -20.21 19.68
CA ARG A 40 1.42 -19.51 20.02
C ARG A 40 2.09 -18.88 18.81
N THR A 41 1.82 -19.40 17.61
CA THR A 41 2.45 -18.95 16.37
C THR A 41 1.48 -18.19 15.49
N LEU A 42 0.30 -18.73 15.22
CA LEU A 42 -0.64 -18.19 14.24
C LEU A 42 -1.60 -17.19 14.92
N ILE A 43 -1.47 -15.91 14.59
CA ILE A 43 -2.33 -14.83 15.09
C ILE A 43 -3.61 -14.74 14.25
N GLU A 44 -3.47 -14.67 12.92
CA GLU A 44 -4.59 -14.52 11.98
C GLU A 44 -4.26 -15.23 10.66
N ALA A 45 -5.27 -15.77 9.96
CA ALA A 45 -5.10 -16.31 8.62
C ALA A 45 -6.29 -15.97 7.70
N ASN A 46 -6.00 -15.25 6.60
CA ASN A 46 -7.00 -14.81 5.64
C ASN A 46 -6.79 -15.47 4.27
N VAL A 47 -7.88 -15.98 3.67
CA VAL A 47 -7.91 -16.51 2.30
C VAL A 47 -8.72 -15.57 1.40
N LEU A 48 -8.02 -14.85 0.53
CA LEU A 48 -8.55 -13.78 -0.33
C LEU A 48 -8.84 -14.31 -1.73
N TYR A 49 -9.95 -15.01 -1.89
CA TYR A 49 -10.28 -15.65 -3.18
C TYR A 49 -11.04 -14.71 -4.13
N HIS A 50 -11.96 -13.90 -3.61
CA HIS A 50 -12.68 -12.94 -4.43
C HIS A 50 -11.83 -11.69 -4.69
N ARG A 51 -11.88 -11.15 -5.92
CA ARG A 51 -11.12 -9.96 -6.33
C ARG A 51 -11.38 -8.77 -5.40
N CYS A 52 -12.62 -8.58 -4.96
CA CYS A 52 -12.97 -7.50 -4.03
C CYS A 52 -12.34 -7.67 -2.64
N SER A 53 -12.19 -8.91 -2.13
CA SER A 53 -11.53 -9.16 -0.85
C SER A 53 -10.05 -8.79 -0.93
N THR A 54 -9.40 -9.17 -2.03
CA THR A 54 -8.00 -8.80 -2.31
C THR A 54 -7.85 -7.28 -2.44
N GLN A 55 -8.78 -6.63 -3.14
CA GLN A 55 -8.79 -5.18 -3.31
C GLN A 55 -8.94 -4.43 -1.98
N ALA A 56 -9.77 -4.91 -1.06
CA ALA A 56 -9.99 -4.30 0.25
C ALA A 56 -8.74 -4.37 1.14
N VAL A 57 -8.06 -5.51 1.12
CA VAL A 57 -6.80 -5.71 1.86
C VAL A 57 -5.67 -4.86 1.28
N LEU A 58 -5.52 -4.86 -0.05
CA LEU A 58 -4.43 -4.15 -0.72
C LEU A 58 -4.66 -2.64 -0.81
N ASP A 59 -5.88 -2.17 -0.56
CA ASP A 59 -6.35 -0.81 -0.77
C ASP A 59 -6.25 -0.35 -2.23
N GLY A 60 -6.80 -1.16 -3.12
CA GLY A 60 -6.61 -1.08 -4.56
C GLY A 60 -5.88 -2.31 -5.08
N LEU A 61 -5.95 -2.56 -6.39
CA LEU A 61 -5.31 -3.74 -6.98
C LEU A 61 -4.05 -3.33 -7.75
N PRO A 62 -2.94 -4.08 -7.60
CA PRO A 62 -1.80 -3.95 -8.48
C PRO A 62 -2.19 -4.36 -9.90
N ARG A 63 -1.36 -3.97 -10.87
CA ARG A 63 -1.56 -4.28 -12.29
C ARG A 63 -1.71 -5.79 -12.52
N HIS A 64 -0.90 -6.58 -11.81
CA HIS A 64 -0.98 -8.04 -11.77
C HIS A 64 -1.13 -8.49 -10.32
N ILE A 65 -2.23 -9.19 -10.02
CA ILE A 65 -2.48 -9.75 -8.68
C ILE A 65 -1.43 -10.80 -8.35
N VAL A 66 -1.04 -11.63 -9.31
CA VAL A 66 0.05 -12.59 -9.16
C VAL A 66 1.34 -11.89 -9.52
N SER A 67 2.04 -11.38 -8.51
CA SER A 67 3.30 -10.67 -8.64
C SER A 67 4.04 -10.55 -7.31
N ALA A 68 5.34 -10.25 -7.35
CA ALA A 68 6.14 -9.99 -6.16
C ALA A 68 5.62 -8.77 -5.38
N ASP A 69 5.20 -7.71 -6.06
CA ASP A 69 4.66 -6.51 -5.41
C ASP A 69 3.35 -6.80 -4.68
N ALA A 70 2.44 -7.58 -5.27
CA ALA A 70 1.21 -8.01 -4.61
C ALA A 70 1.51 -8.86 -3.36
N ALA A 71 2.39 -9.87 -3.46
CA ALA A 71 2.80 -10.71 -2.33
C ALA A 71 3.40 -9.86 -1.20
N ARG A 72 4.28 -8.90 -1.53
CA ARG A 72 4.90 -7.99 -0.57
C ARG A 72 3.86 -7.13 0.16
N ARG A 73 2.90 -6.55 -0.57
CA ARG A 73 1.83 -5.74 0.03
C ARG A 73 0.89 -6.57 0.93
N LEU A 74 0.59 -7.80 0.55
CA LEU A 74 -0.15 -8.76 1.39
C LEU A 74 0.62 -9.09 2.67
N ALA A 75 1.94 -9.30 2.57
CA ALA A 75 2.81 -9.58 3.70
C ALA A 75 2.89 -8.38 4.66
N GLN A 76 3.06 -7.17 4.14
CA GLN A 76 3.02 -5.93 4.93
C GLN A 76 1.69 -5.77 5.67
N HIS A 77 0.56 -6.03 5.00
CA HIS A 77 -0.77 -5.96 5.62
C HIS A 77 -0.90 -6.99 6.75
N ALA A 78 -0.52 -8.25 6.48
CA ALA A 78 -0.53 -9.30 7.49
C ALA A 78 0.35 -8.95 8.69
N PHE A 79 1.54 -8.37 8.46
CA PHE A 79 2.45 -7.94 9.52
C PHE A 79 1.83 -6.81 10.38
N HIS A 80 1.22 -5.80 9.76
CA HIS A 80 0.52 -4.75 10.50
C HIS A 80 -0.62 -5.31 11.34
N LYS A 81 -1.37 -6.31 10.84
CA LYS A 81 -2.37 -7.02 11.66
C LYS A 81 -1.75 -7.75 12.84
N SER A 82 -0.67 -8.50 12.63
CA SER A 82 0.06 -9.14 13.73
C SER A 82 0.52 -8.13 14.78
N ARG A 83 1.06 -6.99 14.32
CA ARG A 83 1.51 -5.90 15.18
C ARG A 83 0.35 -5.31 15.99
N ASP A 84 -0.75 -4.93 15.34
CA ASP A 84 -1.88 -4.29 16.02
C ASP A 84 -2.45 -5.19 17.12
N ILE A 85 -2.57 -6.50 16.86
CA ILE A 85 -3.04 -7.49 17.84
C ILE A 85 -2.04 -7.64 18.99
N ALA A 86 -0.74 -7.82 18.69
CA ALA A 86 0.29 -7.97 19.70
C ALA A 86 0.42 -6.73 20.62
N PHE A 87 0.30 -5.53 20.06
CA PHE A 87 0.27 -4.28 20.84
C PHE A 87 -0.98 -4.17 21.71
N ALA A 88 -2.15 -4.58 21.22
CA ALA A 88 -3.38 -4.62 22.02
C ALA A 88 -3.25 -5.58 23.20
N GLU A 89 -2.74 -6.80 22.98
CA GLU A 89 -2.47 -7.77 24.03
C GLU A 89 -1.49 -7.24 25.09
N ALA A 90 -0.38 -6.63 24.66
CA ALA A 90 0.61 -6.05 25.58
C ALA A 90 -0.01 -4.94 26.47
N ARG A 91 -0.88 -4.10 25.89
CA ARG A 91 -1.60 -3.06 26.63
C ARG A 91 -2.58 -3.64 27.66
N GLU A 92 -3.30 -4.69 27.29
CA GLU A 92 -4.20 -5.38 28.23
C GLU A 92 -3.44 -6.03 29.39
N GLN A 93 -2.29 -6.66 29.11
CA GLN A 93 -1.43 -7.24 30.15
C GLN A 93 -0.91 -6.17 31.12
N LEU A 94 -0.44 -5.03 30.61
CA LEU A 94 0.02 -3.91 31.45
C LEU A 94 -1.08 -3.35 32.35
N GLN A 95 -2.34 -3.31 31.89
CA GLN A 95 -3.48 -2.85 32.69
C GLN A 95 -3.85 -3.81 33.81
N GLN A 96 -3.54 -5.11 33.67
CA GLN A 96 -3.87 -6.15 34.64
C GLN A 96 -2.81 -6.31 35.75
N LEU A 97 -1.58 -5.78 35.58
CA LEU A 97 -0.57 -5.76 36.64
C LEU A 97 -0.72 -4.51 37.54
N PRO A 98 -1.01 -4.65 38.85
CA PRO A 98 -0.93 -3.54 39.78
C PRO A 98 0.54 -3.07 39.91
N GLN A 99 0.74 -1.75 39.96
CA GLN A 99 2.05 -1.07 39.97
C GLN A 99 3.13 -1.80 40.79
N LEU A 100 3.95 -2.63 40.14
CA LEU A 100 5.09 -3.30 40.74
C LEU A 100 6.36 -2.82 40.03
N THR A 101 7.01 -1.87 40.70
CA THR A 101 8.45 -1.60 40.81
C THR A 101 9.36 -1.67 39.57
N SER A 102 10.19 -0.63 39.45
CA SER A 102 11.10 -0.23 38.37
C SER A 102 12.28 -1.17 38.05
N THR A 103 12.11 -2.49 38.14
CA THR A 103 13.13 -3.47 37.78
C THR A 103 12.49 -4.68 37.11
N LEU A 104 11.76 -4.46 36.01
CA LEU A 104 11.42 -5.54 35.10
C LEU A 104 12.61 -5.75 34.13
N PRO A 105 12.99 -7.01 33.83
CA PRO A 105 13.92 -7.31 32.75
C PRO A 105 13.44 -6.64 31.45
N ARG A 106 14.38 -6.29 30.56
CA ARG A 106 14.12 -5.72 29.24
C ARG A 106 12.89 -6.40 28.59
N PRO A 107 11.95 -5.64 28.00
CA PRO A 107 10.78 -6.21 27.33
C PRO A 107 11.20 -7.38 26.43
N PRO A 108 10.51 -8.52 26.44
CA PRO A 108 10.74 -9.50 25.40
C PRO A 108 10.47 -8.82 24.04
N GLN A 109 11.46 -8.84 23.16
CA GLN A 109 11.24 -8.47 21.77
C GLN A 109 10.38 -9.57 21.16
N ASP A 110 9.21 -9.21 20.66
CA ASP A 110 8.34 -10.15 19.96
C ASP A 110 8.82 -10.26 18.51
N LEU A 111 9.01 -11.50 18.04
CA LEU A 111 9.34 -11.79 16.66
C LEU A 111 8.04 -11.90 15.86
N LEU A 112 7.63 -10.79 15.24
CA LEU A 112 6.36 -10.67 14.52
C LEU A 112 6.59 -10.68 13.01
N PHE A 113 5.78 -11.46 12.29
CA PHE A 113 5.86 -11.57 10.84
C PHE A 113 4.49 -11.58 10.16
N GLY A 114 4.42 -11.00 8.96
CA GLY A 114 3.33 -11.17 8.03
C GLY A 114 3.78 -11.99 6.84
N VAL A 115 2.95 -12.95 6.42
CA VAL A 115 3.19 -13.74 5.21
C VAL A 115 2.11 -13.44 4.18
N GLY A 116 2.54 -13.00 3.00
CA GLY A 116 1.69 -12.73 1.85
C GLY A 116 1.97 -13.72 0.74
N ALA A 117 0.94 -14.40 0.23
CA ALA A 117 1.08 -15.32 -0.89
C ALA A 117 0.10 -14.98 -2.00
N THR A 118 0.56 -15.02 -3.24
CA THR A 118 -0.29 -14.95 -4.43
C THR A 118 0.17 -15.94 -5.48
N SER A 119 -0.78 -16.57 -6.17
CA SER A 119 -0.45 -17.60 -7.15
C SER A 119 -1.49 -17.65 -8.26
N ALA A 120 -1.05 -18.02 -9.45
CA ALA A 120 -1.91 -18.56 -10.48
C ALA A 120 -1.50 -20.00 -10.74
N ILE A 121 -2.43 -20.93 -10.58
CA ILE A 121 -2.23 -22.35 -10.84
C ILE A 121 -3.18 -22.83 -11.92
N LYS A 122 -2.94 -24.05 -12.40
CA LYS A 122 -3.68 -24.73 -13.46
C LYS A 122 -5.18 -24.61 -13.25
N THR A 123 -5.87 -24.19 -14.30
CA THR A 123 -7.32 -23.97 -14.33
C THR A 123 -7.92 -24.56 -15.60
N SER A 124 -9.24 -24.79 -15.59
CA SER A 124 -9.97 -25.28 -16.76
C SER A 124 -10.10 -24.26 -17.88
N ARG A 125 -9.76 -22.99 -17.64
CA ARG A 125 -9.80 -21.91 -18.62
C ARG A 125 -8.45 -21.78 -19.33
N SER A 126 -8.46 -21.52 -20.63
CA SER A 126 -7.24 -21.14 -21.34
C SER A 126 -6.72 -19.81 -20.78
N ARG A 127 -5.43 -19.79 -20.42
CA ARG A 127 -4.74 -18.61 -19.89
C ARG A 127 -3.38 -18.51 -20.57
N HIS A 128 -2.99 -17.32 -21.00
CA HIS A 128 -1.69 -17.07 -21.64
C HIS A 128 -0.55 -16.91 -20.63
N SER A 129 -0.85 -16.57 -19.38
CA SER A 129 0.14 -16.40 -18.32
C SER A 129 0.51 -17.74 -17.67
N ARG A 130 1.75 -17.83 -17.19
CA ARG A 130 2.35 -19.05 -16.60
C ARG A 130 1.75 -19.40 -15.26
N ASP A 131 1.73 -20.69 -14.92
CA ASP A 131 1.42 -21.15 -13.57
C ASP A 131 2.62 -20.79 -12.68
N GLU A 132 2.40 -19.99 -11.64
CA GLU A 132 3.47 -19.43 -10.81
C GLU A 132 2.94 -19.02 -9.43
N ALA A 133 3.85 -18.96 -8.45
CA ALA A 133 3.56 -18.44 -7.12
C ALA A 133 4.63 -17.47 -6.62
N HIS A 134 4.17 -16.48 -5.88
CA HIS A 134 4.98 -15.52 -5.15
C HIS A 134 4.59 -15.58 -3.67
N VAL A 135 5.59 -15.72 -2.80
CA VAL A 135 5.42 -15.65 -1.34
C VAL A 135 6.37 -14.59 -0.82
N CYS A 136 5.88 -13.68 0.02
CA CYS A 136 6.70 -12.70 0.72
C CYS A 136 6.53 -12.85 2.22
N ILE A 137 7.61 -12.64 2.95
CA ILE A 137 7.59 -12.47 4.40
C ILE A 137 8.05 -11.06 4.72
N TRP A 138 7.34 -10.41 5.63
CA TRP A 138 7.61 -9.07 6.13
C TRP A 138 7.64 -9.11 7.65
N GLY A 139 8.73 -8.72 8.29
CA GLY A 139 8.74 -8.62 9.75
C GLY A 139 10.12 -8.77 10.39
N GLY A 140 10.13 -8.94 11.70
CA GLY A 140 11.35 -8.99 12.50
C GLY A 140 11.06 -8.76 13.98
N ALA A 141 12.08 -8.28 14.70
CA ALA A 141 11.96 -7.99 16.12
C ALA A 141 11.22 -6.67 16.35
N VAL A 142 10.17 -6.71 17.16
CA VAL A 142 9.34 -5.56 17.50
C VAL A 142 9.37 -5.33 19.02
N ASN A 143 9.55 -4.07 19.43
CA ASN A 143 9.47 -3.68 20.83
C ASN A 143 8.04 -3.24 21.17
N LEU A 144 7.33 -4.03 21.98
CA LEU A 144 5.93 -3.77 22.32
C LEU A 144 5.74 -2.76 23.48
N LEU A 145 6.82 -2.38 24.17
CA LEU A 145 6.77 -1.52 25.37
C LEU A 145 7.34 -0.10 25.16
N GLU A 146 8.01 0.16 24.04
CA GLU A 146 8.44 1.53 23.68
C GLU A 146 7.31 2.23 22.91
N ASP A 147 6.36 2.80 23.65
CA ASP A 147 5.40 3.76 23.11
C ASP A 147 6.17 4.99 22.62
N VAL A 148 6.22 5.18 21.29
CA VAL A 148 6.14 6.47 20.59
C VAL A 148 6.77 7.65 21.33
N SER A 149 8.05 7.55 21.70
CA SER A 149 8.81 8.75 22.02
C SER A 149 9.33 9.32 20.71
N ASP A 150 8.79 10.46 20.33
CA ASP A 150 9.08 11.25 19.12
C ASP A 150 10.52 11.81 19.11
N GLN A 151 11.43 11.21 19.89
CA GLN A 151 12.78 11.70 20.19
C GLN A 151 13.81 10.59 20.03
N SER A 152 14.09 10.24 18.78
CA SER A 152 15.45 9.82 18.46
C SER A 152 15.93 10.69 17.30
N ASP A 153 16.90 11.55 17.57
CA ASP A 153 17.67 12.32 16.58
C ASP A 153 18.60 11.40 15.74
N GLY A 154 18.23 10.13 15.58
CA GLY A 154 19.01 9.08 14.91
C GLY A 154 18.25 8.44 13.75
N SER A 155 18.98 7.82 12.83
CA SER A 155 18.39 6.97 11.79
C SER A 155 17.54 5.88 12.44
N PRO A 156 16.32 5.61 11.93
CA PRO A 156 15.48 4.56 12.48
C PRO A 156 16.24 3.24 12.43
N ALA A 157 16.26 2.50 13.54
CA ALA A 157 16.82 1.15 13.53
C ALA A 157 16.05 0.32 12.49
N MET A 158 16.79 -0.25 11.53
CA MET A 158 16.23 -1.22 10.59
C MET A 158 16.08 -2.55 11.35
N LEU A 159 14.88 -2.76 11.90
CA LEU A 159 14.58 -3.84 12.85
C LEU A 159 13.96 -5.07 12.19
N GLY A 160 13.64 -5.00 10.90
CA GLY A 160 13.04 -6.09 10.15
C GLY A 160 13.57 -6.25 8.75
N GLU A 161 13.10 -7.31 8.09
CA GLU A 161 13.47 -7.67 6.74
C GLU A 161 12.22 -8.06 5.92
N VAL A 162 12.33 -7.87 4.61
CA VAL A 162 11.41 -8.41 3.61
C VAL A 162 12.15 -9.43 2.77
N ARG A 163 11.56 -10.62 2.63
CA ARG A 163 12.10 -11.69 1.78
C ARG A 163 11.04 -12.15 0.80
N HIS A 164 11.40 -12.23 -0.47
CA HIS A 164 10.53 -12.67 -1.54
C HIS A 164 10.99 -14.04 -2.06
N TYR A 165 10.03 -14.94 -2.25
CA TYR A 165 10.20 -16.26 -2.84
C TYR A 165 9.36 -16.37 -4.11
N TYR A 166 9.93 -16.96 -5.16
CA TYR A 166 9.28 -17.20 -6.44
C TYR A 166 9.44 -18.66 -6.89
N MET A 167 8.38 -19.22 -7.48
CA MET A 167 8.44 -20.53 -8.12
C MET A 167 7.50 -20.57 -9.32
N GLU A 168 8.03 -20.95 -10.48
CA GLU A 168 7.22 -21.35 -11.64
C GLU A 168 6.67 -22.76 -11.38
N MET A 169 5.37 -22.95 -11.57
CA MET A 169 4.71 -24.23 -11.29
C MET A 169 4.81 -25.15 -12.50
N PRO A 170 5.34 -26.37 -12.34
CA PRO A 170 5.45 -27.29 -13.45
C PRO A 170 4.10 -27.65 -14.08
N ASP A 171 4.10 -27.76 -15.41
CA ASP A 171 2.91 -28.06 -16.21
C ASP A 171 2.47 -29.53 -16.09
N TRP A 172 3.35 -30.44 -15.67
CA TRP A 172 3.02 -31.85 -15.43
C TRP A 172 2.23 -32.07 -14.14
N LEU A 173 2.24 -31.11 -13.20
CA LEU A 173 1.46 -31.23 -11.96
C LEU A 173 -0.01 -30.94 -12.23
N SER A 174 -0.90 -31.73 -11.64
CA SER A 174 -2.33 -31.43 -11.57
C SER A 174 -2.57 -30.13 -10.78
N ARG A 175 -3.77 -29.55 -10.91
CA ARG A 175 -4.16 -28.38 -10.10
C ARG A 175 -3.99 -28.65 -8.60
N ALA A 176 -4.36 -29.85 -8.13
CA ALA A 176 -4.27 -30.21 -6.73
C ALA A 176 -2.81 -30.30 -6.27
N GLU A 177 -1.94 -30.90 -7.08
CA GLU A 177 -0.50 -30.95 -6.80
C GLU A 177 0.15 -29.57 -6.83
N GLN A 178 -0.22 -28.69 -7.78
CA GLN A 178 0.26 -27.30 -7.78
C GLN A 178 -0.21 -26.52 -6.54
N ASP A 179 -1.45 -26.75 -6.07
CA ASP A 179 -1.94 -26.14 -4.83
C ASP A 179 -1.16 -26.61 -3.60
N GLU A 180 -0.83 -27.90 -3.53
CA GLU A 180 0.04 -28.45 -2.50
C GLU A 180 1.45 -27.85 -2.57
N GLN A 181 2.03 -27.68 -3.77
CA GLN A 181 3.35 -27.04 -3.93
C GLN A 181 3.37 -25.59 -3.43
N VAL A 182 2.29 -24.82 -3.65
CA VAL A 182 2.17 -23.46 -3.10
C VAL A 182 2.11 -23.50 -1.57
N GLU A 183 1.35 -24.44 -1.00
CA GLU A 183 1.30 -24.65 0.45
C GLU A 183 2.69 -24.96 1.04
N LEU A 184 3.45 -25.86 0.42
CA LEU A 184 4.80 -26.21 0.86
C LEU A 184 5.77 -25.04 0.72
N MET A 185 5.60 -24.20 -0.31
CA MET A 185 6.40 -23.00 -0.50
C MET A 185 6.15 -21.98 0.62
N VAL A 186 4.90 -21.81 1.06
CA VAL A 186 4.57 -20.96 2.22
C VAL A 186 5.18 -21.51 3.51
N LEU A 187 5.06 -22.82 3.76
CA LEU A 187 5.71 -23.45 4.92
C LEU A 187 7.23 -23.34 4.89
N HIS A 188 7.83 -23.51 3.71
CA HIS A 188 9.27 -23.35 3.53
C HIS A 188 9.71 -21.92 3.87
N ALA A 189 9.00 -20.90 3.39
CA ALA A 189 9.31 -19.52 3.72
C ALA A 189 9.25 -19.27 5.24
N ILE A 190 8.23 -19.80 5.94
CA ILE A 190 8.11 -19.70 7.40
C ILE A 190 9.28 -20.40 8.09
N ALA A 191 9.61 -21.63 7.66
CA ALA A 191 10.71 -22.42 8.21
C ALA A 191 12.07 -21.69 8.09
N ARG A 192 12.31 -21.02 6.96
CA ARG A 192 13.53 -20.23 6.71
C ARG A 192 13.65 -19.04 7.67
N ILE A 193 12.54 -18.40 8.01
CA ILE A 193 12.53 -17.31 8.99
C ILE A 193 12.82 -17.83 10.39
N VAL A 194 12.16 -18.92 10.80
CA VAL A 194 12.47 -19.58 12.09
C VAL A 194 13.94 -19.93 12.16
N GLU A 195 14.48 -20.58 11.12
CA GLU A 195 15.89 -20.94 11.02
C GLU A 195 16.81 -19.71 11.14
N SER A 196 16.44 -18.57 10.56
CA SER A 196 17.24 -17.33 10.65
C SER A 196 17.18 -16.64 12.03
N CYS A 197 16.11 -16.84 12.78
CA CYS A 197 15.92 -16.23 14.11
C CYS A 197 16.59 -17.03 15.24
N ILE A 198 16.98 -18.28 14.98
CA ILE A 198 17.57 -19.17 15.98
C ILE A 198 19.10 -19.16 15.83
N PRO A 199 19.85 -18.90 16.92
CA PRO A 199 21.31 -18.95 16.88
C PRO A 199 21.82 -20.29 16.34
N ALA A 200 22.96 -20.28 15.65
CA ALA A 200 23.50 -21.47 14.98
C ALA A 200 23.71 -22.68 15.92
N ASP A 201 23.99 -22.40 17.19
CA ASP A 201 24.36 -23.41 18.20
C ASP A 201 23.20 -23.82 19.13
N THR A 202 21.96 -23.36 18.87
CA THR A 202 20.81 -23.57 19.75
C THR A 202 19.79 -24.51 19.10
N GLU A 203 19.45 -25.61 19.78
CA GLU A 203 18.32 -26.45 19.37
C GLU A 203 16.98 -25.77 19.71
N VAL A 204 15.94 -26.02 18.90
CA VAL A 204 14.59 -25.49 19.20
C VAL A 204 13.98 -26.39 20.25
N VAL A 205 13.58 -25.83 21.39
CA VAL A 205 13.09 -26.61 22.51
C VAL A 205 11.65 -26.25 22.83
N SER A 206 10.76 -27.23 22.87
CA SER A 206 9.39 -27.01 23.32
C SER A 206 9.35 -26.65 24.81
N LYS A 207 8.74 -25.52 25.16
CA LYS A 207 8.38 -25.21 26.54
C LYS A 207 7.09 -25.96 26.87
N GLY A 208 7.19 -27.18 27.37
CA GLY A 208 6.04 -27.94 27.87
C GLY A 208 5.56 -27.43 29.23
N THR A 209 4.25 -27.29 29.40
CA THR A 209 3.59 -26.93 30.68
C THR A 209 3.17 -28.15 31.53
N HIS A 210 3.46 -29.37 31.07
CA HIS A 210 3.20 -30.60 31.83
C HIS A 210 4.43 -31.50 31.85
N THR A 211 4.58 -32.22 32.97
CA THR A 211 5.78 -32.87 33.52
C THR A 211 6.37 -34.05 32.74
N ASP A 212 6.27 -34.10 31.41
CA ASP A 212 6.91 -35.16 30.63
C ASP A 212 7.36 -34.66 29.24
N GLY A 213 8.68 -34.63 29.03
CA GLY A 213 9.32 -34.50 27.71
C GLY A 213 9.50 -33.09 27.13
N GLN A 214 10.55 -32.39 27.54
CA GLN A 214 11.10 -31.27 26.77
C GLN A 214 11.63 -31.81 25.43
N ARG A 215 10.95 -31.49 24.31
CA ARG A 215 11.29 -32.03 22.99
C ARG A 215 12.22 -31.05 22.26
N SER A 216 13.35 -31.56 21.80
CA SER A 216 14.32 -30.81 21.01
C SER A 216 14.16 -31.10 19.52
N TYR A 217 14.24 -30.07 18.69
CA TYR A 217 14.17 -30.16 17.24
C TYR A 217 15.50 -29.73 16.61
N PRO A 218 16.17 -30.61 15.85
CA PRO A 218 17.42 -30.25 15.19
C PRO A 218 17.16 -29.28 14.05
N ARG A 219 18.11 -28.36 13.81
CA ARG A 219 18.01 -27.30 12.78
C ARG A 219 17.69 -27.84 11.37
N ALA A 220 18.16 -29.04 11.05
CA ALA A 220 17.89 -29.72 9.77
C ALA A 220 16.39 -29.95 9.49
N VAL A 221 15.52 -29.92 10.52
CA VAL A 221 14.07 -30.01 10.36
C VAL A 221 13.52 -28.90 9.46
N PHE A 222 14.11 -27.69 9.51
CA PHE A 222 13.65 -26.56 8.68
C PHE A 222 13.98 -26.70 7.18
N GLN A 223 14.81 -27.68 6.83
CA GLN A 223 15.21 -27.97 5.45
C GLN A 223 14.49 -29.20 4.86
N VAL A 224 13.56 -29.81 5.61
CA VAL A 224 12.87 -31.07 5.24
C VAL A 224 12.07 -30.97 3.94
N LEU A 225 11.57 -29.78 3.62
CA LEU A 225 10.77 -29.57 2.41
C LEU A 225 11.62 -29.43 1.14
N LEU A 226 12.94 -29.27 1.26
CA LEU A 226 13.79 -29.06 0.09
C LEU A 226 13.93 -30.33 -0.76
N PRO A 227 14.05 -30.19 -2.10
CA PRO A 227 14.36 -31.29 -2.99
C PRO A 227 15.62 -32.05 -2.58
N SER A 228 15.68 -33.34 -2.89
CA SER A 228 16.88 -34.16 -2.71
C SER A 228 18.01 -33.66 -3.62
N ALA A 229 19.25 -33.57 -3.13
CA ALA A 229 20.41 -33.15 -3.93
C ALA A 229 20.71 -34.02 -5.17
N GLY A 230 20.01 -35.15 -5.36
CA GLY A 230 20.18 -36.09 -6.47
C GLY A 230 19.18 -35.96 -7.64
N GLU A 231 18.22 -35.02 -7.62
CA GLU A 231 17.15 -34.96 -8.63
C GLU A 231 17.30 -33.82 -9.66
N ASN A 232 18.29 -32.93 -9.50
CA ASN A 232 18.50 -31.78 -10.40
C ASN A 232 19.39 -32.06 -11.64
N THR A 233 19.93 -33.26 -11.82
CA THR A 233 20.89 -33.56 -12.91
C THR A 233 20.29 -34.26 -14.14
N ALA A 234 18.97 -34.43 -14.24
CA ALA A 234 18.35 -35.15 -15.38
C ALA A 234 17.55 -34.27 -16.36
N ALA A 235 17.60 -32.93 -16.23
CA ALA A 235 16.82 -32.01 -17.07
C ALA A 235 17.66 -31.14 -18.04
N CYS A 236 18.93 -31.46 -18.25
CA CYS A 236 19.78 -30.80 -19.26
C CYS A 236 20.68 -31.85 -19.93
N GLY A 237 20.28 -32.34 -21.10
CA GLY A 237 21.10 -33.27 -21.89
C GLY A 237 20.31 -34.02 -22.96
N GLU A 238 20.31 -33.47 -24.17
CA GLU A 238 20.09 -34.06 -25.51
C GLU A 238 19.45 -35.47 -25.65
N GLY A 239 18.28 -35.49 -26.28
CA GLY A 239 17.93 -36.34 -27.42
C GLY A 239 18.23 -37.85 -27.36
N VAL A 240 17.44 -38.63 -26.63
CA VAL A 240 17.14 -40.04 -26.99
C VAL A 240 15.70 -40.38 -26.61
N SER A 241 14.92 -40.84 -27.59
CA SER A 241 13.58 -41.39 -27.39
C SER A 241 13.63 -42.72 -26.64
N VAL A 242 13.19 -42.74 -25.40
CA VAL A 242 12.85 -43.99 -24.70
C VAL A 242 11.51 -43.81 -24.00
N SER A 243 10.54 -44.61 -24.45
CA SER A 243 9.25 -44.83 -23.78
C SER A 243 9.49 -45.17 -22.31
N ARG A 244 9.09 -44.27 -21.40
CA ARG A 244 9.05 -44.57 -19.95
C ARG A 244 7.63 -45.00 -19.60
N SER A 245 7.45 -46.30 -19.42
CA SER A 245 6.33 -46.89 -18.70
C SER A 245 6.31 -46.40 -17.24
N SER A 246 5.10 -46.27 -16.68
CA SER A 246 4.85 -45.86 -15.30
C SER A 246 5.73 -46.61 -14.29
N PRO A 247 6.40 -45.93 -13.34
CA PRO A 247 6.98 -46.62 -12.21
C PRO A 247 5.86 -47.02 -11.26
N GLY A 248 5.64 -48.33 -11.14
CA GLY A 248 4.78 -48.92 -10.13
C GLY A 248 5.23 -48.53 -8.73
N LEU A 249 4.25 -48.32 -7.85
CA LEU A 249 4.44 -48.02 -6.44
C LEU A 249 5.38 -49.01 -5.75
N PRO A 250 6.37 -48.50 -4.99
CA PRO A 250 6.74 -49.07 -3.72
C PRO A 250 6.20 -48.18 -2.60
N ILE A 251 5.51 -48.79 -1.63
CA ILE A 251 5.10 -48.14 -0.38
C ILE A 251 6.38 -47.74 0.37
N VAL A 252 6.74 -46.44 0.35
CA VAL A 252 7.94 -45.89 0.99
C VAL A 252 7.61 -44.47 1.46
N THR A 253 7.48 -44.28 2.78
CA THR A 253 7.36 -43.00 3.53
C THR A 253 7.07 -41.74 2.68
N ASP A 254 5.81 -41.29 2.66
CA ASP A 254 5.30 -40.04 2.05
C ASP A 254 6.12 -38.79 2.45
N SER A 255 7.28 -38.60 1.82
CA SER A 255 8.13 -37.45 2.05
C SER A 255 7.63 -36.33 1.16
N VAL A 256 6.64 -35.58 1.65
CA VAL A 256 6.11 -34.40 0.97
C VAL A 256 7.22 -33.35 0.83
N ARG A 257 7.66 -33.09 -0.41
CA ARG A 257 8.75 -32.17 -0.75
C ARG A 257 8.32 -31.19 -1.84
N LEU A 258 9.05 -30.08 -1.91
CA LEU A 258 8.98 -29.16 -3.04
C LEU A 258 9.49 -29.84 -4.30
N CYS A 259 8.83 -29.58 -5.42
CA CYS A 259 9.21 -30.09 -6.74
C CYS A 259 10.43 -29.37 -7.34
N SER A 260 10.74 -28.17 -6.85
CA SER A 260 11.92 -27.40 -7.22
C SER A 260 12.31 -26.45 -6.08
N MET A 261 13.54 -25.91 -6.14
CA MET A 261 13.98 -24.89 -5.18
C MET A 261 13.32 -23.54 -5.52
N PRO A 262 12.56 -22.92 -4.59
CA PRO A 262 12.07 -21.57 -4.80
C PRO A 262 13.24 -20.59 -4.90
N SER A 263 13.17 -19.65 -5.83
CA SER A 263 14.11 -18.54 -5.92
C SER A 263 13.87 -17.59 -4.75
N GLU A 264 14.88 -17.33 -3.92
CA GLU A 264 14.84 -16.39 -2.79
C GLU A 264 15.52 -15.06 -3.18
N SER A 265 14.90 -13.93 -2.87
CA SER A 265 15.53 -12.60 -3.00
C SER A 265 16.51 -12.36 -1.86
N ALA A 266 17.48 -11.47 -2.05
CA ALA A 266 18.24 -10.93 -0.92
C ALA A 266 17.28 -10.24 0.08
N PRO A 267 17.52 -10.32 1.40
CA PRO A 267 16.70 -9.62 2.39
C PRO A 267 16.78 -8.10 2.19
N GLU A 268 15.62 -7.45 2.14
CA GLU A 268 15.51 -5.99 2.10
C GLU A 268 15.20 -5.47 3.50
N SER A 269 16.08 -4.63 4.05
CA SER A 269 15.91 -4.06 5.40
C SER A 269 14.74 -3.07 5.45
N VAL A 270 13.89 -3.20 6.46
CA VAL A 270 12.72 -2.32 6.67
C VAL A 270 12.65 -1.80 8.11
N CYS A 271 12.09 -0.61 8.27
CA CYS A 271 11.70 -0.09 9.57
C CYS A 271 10.31 -0.63 9.93
N LEU A 272 10.19 -1.23 11.11
CA LEU A 272 8.93 -1.83 11.59
C LEU A 272 8.11 -0.90 12.49
N ASP A 273 8.72 0.21 12.94
CA ASP A 273 8.05 1.26 13.70
C ASP A 273 7.38 2.27 12.73
N PRO A 274 6.08 2.58 12.89
CA PRO A 274 5.38 3.52 12.03
C PRO A 274 6.03 4.90 11.94
N SER A 275 6.60 5.42 13.04
CA SER A 275 7.21 6.75 13.05
C SER A 275 8.52 6.77 12.27
N GLY A 276 9.35 5.75 12.47
CA GLY A 276 10.58 5.54 11.73
C GLY A 276 10.34 5.27 10.24
N GLU A 277 9.35 4.44 9.90
CA GLU A 277 8.95 4.16 8.51
C GLU A 277 8.50 5.46 7.80
N VAL A 278 7.68 6.26 8.46
CA VAL A 278 7.24 7.56 7.92
C VAL A 278 8.44 8.50 7.73
N ARG A 279 9.30 8.68 8.75
CA ARG A 279 10.48 9.55 8.66
C ARG A 279 11.41 9.12 7.53
N LEU A 280 11.73 7.83 7.42
CA LEU A 280 12.60 7.28 6.38
C LEU A 280 12.03 7.50 4.98
N ALA A 281 10.75 7.21 4.78
CA ALA A 281 10.08 7.43 3.50
C ALA A 281 10.13 8.92 3.09
N LEU A 282 9.89 9.83 4.05
CA LEU A 282 9.95 11.27 3.80
C LEU A 282 11.37 11.76 3.49
N GLN A 283 12.38 11.25 4.21
CA GLN A 283 13.79 11.54 3.93
C GLN A 283 14.18 11.11 2.51
N ASN A 284 13.69 9.95 2.05
CA ASN A 284 13.91 9.49 0.69
C ASN A 284 13.28 10.42 -0.36
N VAL A 285 12.04 10.90 -0.13
CA VAL A 285 11.39 11.87 -1.03
C VAL A 285 12.16 13.20 -1.06
N LEU A 286 12.58 13.71 0.11
CA LEU A 286 13.36 14.94 0.23
C LEU A 286 14.72 14.84 -0.48
N SER A 287 15.43 13.72 -0.29
CA SER A 287 16.73 13.47 -0.91
C SER A 287 16.62 13.30 -2.42
N ALA A 288 15.56 12.64 -2.91
CA ALA A 288 15.32 12.49 -4.34
C ALA A 288 15.07 13.84 -5.03
N GLY A 289 14.38 14.77 -4.35
CA GLY A 289 14.18 16.14 -4.83
C GLY A 289 15.47 16.94 -5.04
N THR A 290 16.60 16.47 -4.50
CA THR A 290 17.93 17.10 -4.65
C THR A 290 18.84 16.46 -5.71
N PHE A 291 18.58 15.22 -6.16
CA PHE A 291 19.52 14.45 -7.00
C PHE A 291 18.93 13.63 -8.16
N ALA A 292 17.61 13.56 -8.36
CA ALA A 292 17.02 12.55 -9.27
C ALA A 292 16.87 13.00 -10.74
N THR A 293 17.98 13.11 -11.47
CA THR A 293 17.96 12.82 -12.92
C THR A 293 18.26 11.34 -13.11
N ALA A 294 17.33 10.59 -13.70
CA ALA A 294 17.59 9.21 -14.09
C ALA A 294 18.71 9.14 -15.15
N PRO A 295 19.33 7.97 -15.37
CA PRO A 295 20.40 7.80 -16.37
C PRO A 295 20.00 8.18 -17.81
N ASP A 296 18.70 8.25 -18.08
CA ASP A 296 18.08 8.67 -19.34
C ASP A 296 17.72 10.18 -19.38
N GLY A 297 18.07 10.94 -18.34
CA GLY A 297 17.74 12.36 -18.20
C GLY A 297 16.31 12.66 -17.76
N SER A 298 15.48 11.65 -17.48
CA SER A 298 14.12 11.86 -16.98
C SER A 298 14.12 12.22 -15.49
N VAL A 299 13.36 13.25 -15.11
CA VAL A 299 13.13 13.58 -13.69
C VAL A 299 12.16 12.53 -13.15
N ARG A 300 12.62 11.69 -12.22
CA ARG A 300 11.71 10.81 -11.48
C ARG A 300 11.00 11.65 -10.44
N ASP A 301 9.74 11.95 -10.68
CA ASP A 301 8.86 12.47 -9.65
C ASP A 301 8.72 11.37 -8.57
N VAL A 302 9.29 11.60 -7.38
CA VAL A 302 9.26 10.63 -6.28
C VAL A 302 8.05 10.92 -5.39
N CYS A 303 7.35 9.84 -5.04
CA CYS A 303 6.16 9.85 -4.20
C CYS A 303 6.34 8.84 -3.06
N ALA A 304 5.95 9.24 -1.84
CA ALA A 304 5.64 8.34 -0.73
C ALA A 304 4.12 8.32 -0.53
N LEU A 305 3.49 7.15 -0.67
CA LEU A 305 2.03 6.98 -0.55
C LEU A 305 1.71 6.03 0.58
N TRP A 306 0.88 6.48 1.52
CA TRP A 306 0.25 5.64 2.54
C TRP A 306 -1.19 5.37 2.18
N ASN A 307 -1.60 4.11 2.34
CA ASN A 307 -2.94 3.65 2.09
C ASN A 307 -3.86 3.91 3.31
N ILE A 308 -5.14 3.51 3.23
CA ILE A 308 -6.10 3.70 4.35
C ILE A 308 -5.73 2.92 5.63
N HIS A 309 -4.89 1.90 5.52
CA HIS A 309 -4.39 1.10 6.65
C HIS A 309 -3.08 1.68 7.23
N GLY A 310 -2.61 2.81 6.70
CA GLY A 310 -1.34 3.43 7.09
C GLY A 310 -0.10 2.67 6.61
N GLU A 311 -0.24 1.80 5.62
CA GLU A 311 0.86 1.04 5.00
C GLU A 311 1.50 1.82 3.86
N LEU A 312 2.84 1.88 3.83
CA LEU A 312 3.59 2.51 2.75
C LEU A 312 3.55 1.65 1.48
N ARG A 313 3.08 2.20 0.36
CA ARG A 313 2.92 1.48 -0.91
C ARG A 313 3.94 1.80 -1.99
N CYS A 314 4.48 3.01 -2.00
CA CYS A 314 5.34 3.48 -3.09
C CYS A 314 6.52 4.29 -2.53
N SER A 315 7.73 3.90 -2.91
CA SER A 315 8.95 4.72 -2.82
C SER A 315 9.59 4.72 -4.21
N GLY A 316 9.43 5.81 -4.97
CA GLY A 316 10.09 5.96 -6.28
C GLY A 316 9.46 5.23 -7.48
N ILE A 317 8.22 4.73 -7.35
CA ILE A 317 7.38 4.19 -8.43
C ILE A 317 6.07 4.99 -8.45
N PRO A 318 5.51 5.37 -9.61
CA PRO A 318 4.25 6.10 -9.68
C PRO A 318 3.13 5.32 -8.96
N PRO A 319 2.31 6.00 -8.13
CA PRO A 319 1.33 5.35 -7.26
C PRO A 319 0.21 4.62 -8.01
N TYR A 320 -0.06 5.02 -9.25
CA TYR A 320 -1.05 4.42 -10.13
C TYR A 320 -0.45 4.21 -11.53
N PRO A 321 -0.73 3.07 -12.21
CA PRO A 321 -0.26 2.85 -13.56
C PRO A 321 -1.00 3.78 -14.55
N GLU A 322 -0.38 4.15 -15.67
CA GLU A 322 -0.95 5.11 -16.65
C GLU A 322 -2.25 4.65 -17.30
N ASP A 323 -2.50 3.33 -17.33
CA ASP A 323 -3.74 2.71 -17.83
C ASP A 323 -4.90 2.77 -16.82
N ALA A 324 -4.66 3.22 -15.58
CA ALA A 324 -5.70 3.50 -14.59
C ALA A 324 -6.44 4.82 -14.91
N ARG A 325 -6.94 4.95 -16.14
CA ARG A 325 -7.77 6.08 -16.55
C ARG A 325 -9.05 6.09 -15.72
N ASN A 326 -9.32 7.23 -15.10
CA ASN A 326 -10.56 7.44 -14.38
C ASN A 326 -11.71 7.59 -15.37
N VAL A 327 -12.79 6.86 -15.13
CA VAL A 327 -13.96 6.87 -16.01
C VAL A 327 -14.74 8.19 -15.88
N ALA A 328 -14.46 9.04 -14.87
CA ALA A 328 -14.99 10.41 -14.82
C ALA A 328 -14.55 11.23 -16.05
N ALA A 329 -13.30 11.08 -16.51
CA ALA A 329 -12.84 11.72 -17.74
C ALA A 329 -13.60 11.22 -18.98
N ALA A 330 -13.86 9.91 -19.08
CA ALA A 330 -14.63 9.33 -20.19
C ALA A 330 -16.13 9.69 -20.20
N VAL A 331 -16.71 10.06 -19.05
CA VAL A 331 -18.09 10.59 -18.99
C VAL A 331 -18.14 12.06 -19.38
N ILE A 332 -17.05 12.80 -19.19
CA ILE A 332 -16.92 14.20 -19.60
C ILE A 332 -16.61 14.31 -21.10
N ASP A 333 -15.94 13.32 -21.69
CA ASP A 333 -15.56 13.26 -23.11
C ASP A 333 -16.72 12.94 -24.08
N HIS A 334 -17.88 12.50 -23.57
CA HIS A 334 -19.04 12.13 -24.39
C HIS A 334 -19.86 13.34 -24.89
N GLN A 335 -19.19 14.30 -25.50
CA GLN A 335 -19.82 15.19 -26.48
C GLN A 335 -19.22 15.13 -27.88
N GLN A 336 -18.08 14.47 -28.12
CA GLN A 336 -17.59 14.24 -29.49
C GLN A 336 -16.95 12.85 -29.64
N GLU A 337 -17.43 12.13 -30.65
CA GLU A 337 -16.91 10.90 -31.25
C GLU A 337 -17.25 9.52 -30.64
N SER A 338 -17.95 8.76 -31.48
CA SER A 338 -18.32 7.37 -31.35
C SER A 338 -17.17 6.45 -31.77
N GLY A 339 -16.60 5.69 -30.84
CA GLY A 339 -15.68 4.60 -31.19
C GLY A 339 -14.74 4.17 -30.07
N TYR A 340 -15.28 3.62 -28.98
CA TYR A 340 -14.45 2.91 -28.00
C TYR A 340 -14.90 1.45 -27.91
N ASP A 341 -13.99 0.53 -28.23
CA ASP A 341 -14.21 -0.91 -28.09
C ASP A 341 -14.40 -1.26 -26.61
N ARG A 342 -15.60 -1.79 -26.28
CA ARG A 342 -16.05 -2.11 -24.92
C ARG A 342 -15.55 -3.47 -24.41
N SER A 343 -14.61 -4.12 -25.10
CA SER A 343 -14.26 -5.52 -24.84
C SER A 343 -13.35 -5.82 -23.63
N ALA A 344 -12.91 -4.83 -22.83
CA ALA A 344 -11.91 -5.05 -21.77
C ALA A 344 -12.31 -4.73 -20.31
N VAL A 345 -13.54 -4.29 -20.02
CA VAL A 345 -13.98 -4.06 -18.62
C VAL A 345 -14.94 -5.18 -18.20
N PRO A 346 -14.59 -6.03 -17.22
CA PRO A 346 -15.48 -7.09 -16.77
C PRO A 346 -16.79 -6.49 -16.23
N ALA A 347 -17.92 -6.96 -16.76
CA ALA A 347 -19.23 -6.64 -16.23
C ALA A 347 -19.27 -6.97 -14.71
N GLY A 348 -19.43 -5.94 -13.88
CA GLY A 348 -19.53 -6.08 -12.41
C GLY A 348 -18.42 -5.40 -11.58
N SER A 349 -17.40 -4.77 -12.18
CA SER A 349 -16.44 -3.97 -11.40
C SER A 349 -17.06 -2.63 -10.97
N ARG A 350 -17.13 -2.37 -9.66
CA ARG A 350 -17.55 -1.07 -9.13
C ARG A 350 -16.66 0.04 -9.70
N LYS A 351 -17.28 1.04 -10.33
CA LYS A 351 -16.59 2.22 -10.88
C LYS A 351 -15.89 2.97 -9.74
N VAL A 352 -14.63 3.35 -9.92
CA VAL A 352 -13.87 4.12 -8.91
C VAL A 352 -13.47 5.45 -9.52
N ILE A 353 -13.82 6.55 -8.84
CA ILE A 353 -13.39 7.91 -9.15
C ILE A 353 -12.30 8.28 -8.16
N ARG A 354 -11.14 8.72 -8.64
CA ARG A 354 -10.01 9.09 -7.78
C ARG A 354 -9.81 10.59 -7.74
N LEU A 355 -9.69 11.14 -6.54
CA LEU A 355 -9.39 12.53 -6.30
C LEU A 355 -8.04 12.67 -5.61
N LEU A 356 -7.23 13.59 -6.11
CA LEU A 356 -6.03 14.07 -5.42
C LEU A 356 -6.35 15.43 -4.83
N TYR A 357 -6.19 15.58 -3.51
CA TYR A 357 -6.41 16.85 -2.83
C TYR A 357 -5.07 17.46 -2.39
N PRO A 358 -4.44 18.29 -3.25
CA PRO A 358 -3.20 18.97 -2.89
C PRO A 358 -3.44 20.08 -1.87
N GLY A 359 -2.62 20.11 -0.83
CA GLY A 359 -2.74 21.13 0.21
C GLY A 359 -1.58 21.13 1.20
N SER A 360 -1.43 22.25 1.92
CA SER A 360 -0.40 22.34 2.97
C SER A 360 -0.80 21.61 4.25
N PHE A 361 -2.11 21.46 4.50
CA PHE A 361 -2.71 20.79 5.66
C PHE A 361 -2.00 21.06 6.99
N ASN A 362 -1.77 22.35 7.27
CA ASN A 362 -1.04 22.80 8.47
C ASN A 362 -1.90 23.79 9.29
N PRO A 363 -2.87 23.30 10.08
CA PRO A 363 -3.29 21.89 10.23
C PRO A 363 -4.43 21.48 9.28
N LEU A 364 -4.68 20.18 9.13
CA LEU A 364 -5.95 19.66 8.62
C LEU A 364 -7.10 20.15 9.52
N HIS A 365 -8.25 20.47 8.93
CA HIS A 365 -9.40 21.02 9.66
C HIS A 365 -10.71 20.75 8.93
N TYR A 366 -11.83 21.08 9.59
CA TYR A 366 -13.20 20.82 9.12
C TYR A 366 -13.47 21.31 7.68
N GLY A 367 -13.04 22.52 7.33
CA GLY A 367 -13.17 23.02 5.95
C GLY A 367 -12.55 22.11 4.87
N HIS A 368 -11.44 21.41 5.17
CA HIS A 368 -10.87 20.45 4.22
C HIS A 368 -11.73 19.20 4.09
N THR A 369 -12.19 18.63 5.22
CA THR A 369 -13.00 17.41 5.20
C THR A 369 -14.37 17.64 4.59
N GLU A 370 -15.00 18.80 4.84
CA GLU A 370 -16.25 19.17 4.18
C GLU A 370 -16.11 19.38 2.69
N LEU A 371 -14.98 19.93 2.23
CA LEU A 371 -14.76 20.10 0.79
C LEU A 371 -14.70 18.73 0.10
N VAL A 372 -14.06 17.74 0.71
CA VAL A 372 -14.03 16.35 0.21
C VAL A 372 -15.44 15.75 0.17
N LEU A 373 -16.23 15.94 1.22
CA LEU A 373 -17.61 15.45 1.27
C LEU A 373 -18.50 16.11 0.20
N ALA A 374 -18.38 17.42 0.02
CA ALA A 374 -19.12 18.15 -1.00
C ALA A 374 -18.72 17.73 -2.42
N ALA A 375 -17.42 17.61 -2.70
CA ALA A 375 -16.91 17.08 -3.96
C ALA A 375 -17.48 15.68 -4.25
N THR A 376 -17.52 14.82 -3.23
CA THR A 376 -18.07 13.47 -3.31
C THR A 376 -19.55 13.49 -3.70
N ARG A 377 -20.37 14.32 -3.04
CA ARG A 377 -21.80 14.47 -3.36
C ARG A 377 -22.02 14.93 -4.80
N VAL A 378 -21.33 16.00 -5.22
CA VAL A 378 -21.45 16.56 -6.58
C VAL A 378 -21.09 15.54 -7.65
N LEU A 379 -19.98 14.81 -7.48
CA LEU A 379 -19.54 13.82 -8.46
C LEU A 379 -20.50 12.62 -8.53
N LEU A 380 -21.05 12.16 -7.40
CA LEU A 380 -22.04 11.08 -7.40
C LEU A 380 -23.36 11.49 -8.05
N GLN A 381 -23.83 12.72 -7.82
CA GLN A 381 -25.04 13.26 -8.45
C GLN A 381 -24.88 13.33 -9.98
N GLN A 382 -23.75 13.83 -10.47
CA GLN A 382 -23.45 13.88 -11.91
C GLN A 382 -23.38 12.48 -12.55
N GLN A 383 -22.93 11.46 -11.81
CA GLN A 383 -22.96 10.08 -12.30
C GLN A 383 -24.39 9.52 -12.41
N GLN A 384 -25.26 9.79 -11.43
CA GLN A 384 -26.64 9.28 -11.45
C GLN A 384 -27.47 9.85 -12.61
N GLN A 385 -27.14 11.05 -13.08
CA GLN A 385 -27.79 11.67 -14.24
C GLN A 385 -27.41 11.00 -15.57
N ASN A 386 -26.28 10.29 -15.63
CA ASN A 386 -25.67 9.79 -16.86
C ASN A 386 -25.63 8.25 -16.96
N VAL A 387 -26.29 7.52 -16.05
CA VAL A 387 -26.16 6.06 -15.94
C VAL A 387 -27.54 5.38 -15.87
N GLU A 388 -27.65 4.22 -16.54
CA GLU A 388 -28.81 3.32 -16.47
C GLU A 388 -29.17 2.95 -15.01
N PRO A 389 -30.47 2.83 -14.64
CA PRO A 389 -30.94 2.67 -13.26
C PRO A 389 -30.38 1.48 -12.44
N MET A 390 -29.65 0.55 -13.08
CA MET A 390 -29.15 -0.69 -12.47
C MET A 390 -27.65 -0.71 -12.13
N ALA A 391 -26.89 0.35 -12.37
CA ALA A 391 -25.45 0.35 -12.03
C ALA A 391 -25.20 0.72 -10.56
N LEU A 392 -24.24 0.04 -9.92
CA LEU A 392 -23.78 0.40 -8.58
C LEU A 392 -23.14 1.79 -8.59
N PRO A 393 -23.38 2.64 -7.56
CA PRO A 393 -22.78 3.96 -7.48
C PRO A 393 -21.26 3.85 -7.39
N ALA A 394 -20.58 4.77 -8.08
CA ALA A 394 -19.12 4.83 -8.09
C ALA A 394 -18.59 4.98 -6.66
N LEU A 395 -17.44 4.36 -6.37
CA LEU A 395 -16.68 4.62 -5.16
C LEU A 395 -15.80 5.84 -5.41
N ILE A 396 -15.73 6.77 -4.45
CA ILE A 396 -14.82 7.91 -4.53
C ILE A 396 -13.64 7.65 -3.58
N GLU A 397 -12.44 7.60 -4.14
CA GLU A 397 -11.19 7.45 -3.39
C GLU A 397 -10.48 8.80 -3.36
N VAL A 398 -10.25 9.35 -2.17
CA VAL A 398 -9.54 10.61 -2.00
C VAL A 398 -8.15 10.32 -1.46
N THR A 399 -7.14 10.92 -2.08
CA THR A 399 -5.76 10.94 -1.60
C THR A 399 -5.38 12.38 -1.31
N TYR A 400 -5.08 12.68 -0.05
CA TYR A 400 -4.53 13.98 0.32
C TYR A 400 -3.07 14.06 -0.12
N GLU A 401 -2.63 15.20 -0.64
CA GLU A 401 -1.27 15.36 -1.14
C GLU A 401 -0.55 16.54 -0.51
N ILE A 402 0.67 16.29 -0.05
CA ILE A 402 1.59 17.30 0.46
C ILE A 402 2.81 17.38 -0.46
N ALA A 403 2.94 18.51 -1.17
CA ALA A 403 4.16 18.81 -1.91
C ALA A 403 5.26 19.26 -0.94
N VAL A 404 6.42 18.60 -0.99
CA VAL A 404 7.59 18.87 -0.15
C VAL A 404 8.16 20.27 -0.35
N LYS A 405 8.06 20.78 -1.59
CA LYS A 405 8.41 22.14 -1.97
C LYS A 405 7.15 22.81 -2.48
N ALA A 406 6.66 23.83 -1.77
CA ALA A 406 5.63 24.70 -2.34
C ALA A 406 6.32 25.82 -3.11
N VAL A 407 5.77 26.18 -4.28
CA VAL A 407 6.29 27.24 -5.17
C VAL A 407 6.58 28.54 -4.39
N ASP A 408 5.82 28.82 -3.33
CA ASP A 408 5.85 30.08 -2.58
C ASP A 408 6.39 29.98 -1.13
N LYS A 409 6.75 28.79 -0.61
CA LYS A 409 7.01 28.61 0.86
C LYS A 409 8.32 27.88 1.24
N GLY A 410 9.22 27.63 0.28
CA GLY A 410 10.47 26.91 0.56
C GLY A 410 10.25 25.41 0.80
N VAL A 411 11.30 24.73 1.29
CA VAL A 411 11.29 23.29 1.61
C VAL A 411 10.73 23.09 3.02
N ILE A 412 9.86 22.08 3.20
CA ILE A 412 9.32 21.72 4.51
C ILE A 412 10.28 20.78 5.23
N GLU A 413 10.60 21.08 6.49
CA GLU A 413 11.42 20.21 7.34
C GLU A 413 10.77 18.84 7.59
N VAL A 414 11.61 17.80 7.70
CA VAL A 414 11.16 16.40 7.87
C VAL A 414 10.19 16.26 9.04
N ASP A 415 10.51 16.84 10.20
CA ASP A 415 9.68 16.71 11.41
C ASP A 415 8.29 17.35 11.23
N ASP A 416 8.20 18.44 10.46
CA ASP A 416 6.93 19.07 10.17
C ASP A 416 6.11 18.24 9.17
N LEU A 417 6.76 17.64 8.16
CA LEU A 417 6.14 16.66 7.26
C LEU A 417 5.61 15.44 8.01
N VAL A 418 6.40 14.86 8.93
CA VAL A 418 5.99 13.72 9.78
C VAL A 418 4.72 14.08 10.55
N ARG A 419 4.69 15.24 11.22
CA ARG A 419 3.49 15.71 11.95
C ARG A 419 2.27 15.85 11.04
N ARG A 420 2.44 16.40 9.84
CA ARG A 420 1.35 16.59 8.88
C ARG A 420 0.87 15.27 8.26
N VAL A 421 1.74 14.29 8.00
CA VAL A 421 1.37 12.97 7.49
C VAL A 421 0.58 12.20 8.56
N ARG A 422 1.08 12.20 9.80
CA ARG A 422 0.43 11.51 10.93
C ARG A 422 -1.04 11.90 11.09
N GLN A 423 -1.42 13.16 10.89
CA GLN A 423 -2.82 13.58 11.05
C GLN A 423 -3.80 12.82 10.11
N PHE A 424 -3.32 12.32 8.97
CA PHE A 424 -4.08 11.49 8.04
C PHE A 424 -4.09 10.03 8.46
N LEU A 425 -2.92 9.50 8.86
CA LEU A 425 -2.78 8.11 9.31
C LEU A 425 -3.68 7.82 10.51
N HIS A 426 -3.76 8.73 11.49
CA HIS A 426 -4.64 8.61 12.66
C HIS A 426 -6.14 8.60 12.29
N ARG A 427 -6.50 9.07 11.10
CA ARG A 427 -7.88 9.14 10.61
C ARG A 427 -8.21 8.00 9.63
N GLY A 428 -7.24 7.17 9.27
CA GLY A 428 -7.40 6.14 8.23
C GLY A 428 -7.54 6.70 6.82
N GLU A 429 -6.92 7.86 6.55
CA GLU A 429 -7.00 8.56 5.26
C GLU A 429 -5.76 8.29 4.39
N ARG A 430 -5.94 8.21 3.07
CA ARG A 430 -4.80 8.08 2.14
C ARG A 430 -4.06 9.41 2.05
N VAL A 431 -2.73 9.35 2.14
CA VAL A 431 -1.87 10.52 2.03
C VAL A 431 -0.65 10.24 1.17
N ALA A 432 -0.36 11.15 0.25
CA ALA A 432 0.82 11.16 -0.59
C ALA A 432 1.72 12.35 -0.23
N VAL A 433 3.03 12.13 -0.21
CA VAL A 433 4.04 13.18 -0.15
C VAL A 433 4.85 13.13 -1.43
N THR A 434 4.95 14.27 -2.12
CA THR A 434 5.55 14.33 -3.46
C THR A 434 6.52 15.49 -3.62
N THR A 435 7.38 15.40 -4.63
CA THR A 435 8.18 16.53 -5.14
C THR A 435 7.43 17.38 -6.17
N ALA A 436 6.22 16.99 -6.58
CA ALA A 436 5.49 17.61 -7.68
C ALA A 436 4.85 18.95 -7.25
N THR A 437 5.43 20.06 -7.66
CA THR A 437 4.94 21.40 -7.30
C THR A 437 3.82 21.89 -8.23
N LEU A 438 3.89 21.52 -9.52
CA LEU A 438 2.95 21.93 -10.57
C LEU A 438 1.92 20.83 -10.86
N PHE A 439 0.73 21.23 -11.33
CA PHE A 439 -0.33 20.27 -11.67
C PHE A 439 0.04 19.33 -12.81
N VAL A 440 0.87 19.76 -13.78
CA VAL A 440 1.42 18.86 -14.81
C VAL A 440 2.25 17.72 -14.21
N ALA A 441 3.09 18.00 -13.21
CA ALA A 441 3.87 16.98 -12.51
C ALA A 441 2.96 16.07 -11.67
N LYS A 442 1.93 16.65 -11.02
CA LYS A 442 0.91 15.86 -10.30
C LYS A 442 0.14 14.94 -11.25
N ALA A 443 -0.19 15.39 -12.46
CA ALA A 443 -0.88 14.58 -13.47
C ALA A 443 -0.01 13.44 -14.03
N ARG A 444 1.32 13.60 -14.02
CA ARG A 444 2.28 12.51 -14.33
C ARG A 444 2.30 11.46 -13.22
N LEU A 445 2.30 11.88 -11.96
CA LEU A 445 2.28 10.97 -10.81
C LEU A 445 0.92 10.28 -10.60
N PHE A 446 -0.17 11.00 -10.88
CA PHE A 446 -1.54 10.59 -10.59
C PHE A 446 -2.42 10.70 -11.84
N PRO A 447 -2.12 9.92 -12.91
CA PRO A 447 -2.95 9.91 -14.10
C PRO A 447 -4.40 9.54 -13.76
N GLY A 448 -5.36 10.12 -14.47
CA GLY A 448 -6.79 9.96 -14.22
C GLY A 448 -7.34 10.68 -12.99
N HIS A 449 -6.53 11.28 -12.13
CA HIS A 449 -7.07 11.88 -10.89
C HIS A 449 -7.75 13.21 -11.16
N GLY A 450 -8.88 13.45 -10.47
CA GLY A 450 -9.45 14.78 -10.33
C GLY A 450 -8.71 15.55 -9.24
N PHE A 451 -8.25 16.76 -9.53
CA PHE A 451 -7.60 17.63 -8.56
C PHE A 451 -8.65 18.45 -7.80
N LEU A 452 -8.82 18.15 -6.51
CA LEU A 452 -9.69 18.92 -5.64
C LEU A 452 -8.97 20.19 -5.18
N ILE A 453 -9.45 21.36 -5.60
CA ILE A 453 -8.80 22.64 -5.36
C ILE A 453 -9.80 23.72 -4.92
N GLY A 454 -9.29 24.75 -4.24
CA GLY A 454 -10.07 25.97 -3.98
C GLY A 454 -10.04 26.95 -5.15
N ILE A 455 -11.00 27.88 -5.16
CA ILE A 455 -11.14 28.90 -6.21
C ILE A 455 -9.88 29.73 -6.44
N ASP A 456 -9.15 30.10 -5.37
CA ASP A 456 -7.87 30.82 -5.43
C ASP A 456 -6.82 30.09 -6.29
N THR A 457 -6.87 28.75 -6.30
CA THR A 457 -5.96 27.93 -7.11
C THR A 457 -6.49 27.77 -8.52
N ALA A 458 -7.80 27.67 -8.72
CA ALA A 458 -8.40 27.63 -10.05
C ALA A 458 -8.11 28.91 -10.85
N VAL A 459 -8.19 30.08 -10.22
CA VAL A 459 -7.79 31.37 -10.83
C VAL A 459 -6.34 31.33 -11.30
N ARG A 460 -5.41 30.78 -10.51
CA ARG A 460 -4.00 30.63 -10.89
C ARG A 460 -3.80 29.61 -12.01
N VAL A 461 -4.55 28.51 -12.01
CA VAL A 461 -4.50 27.52 -13.10
C VAL A 461 -4.99 28.14 -14.41
N LEU A 462 -5.95 29.07 -14.36
CA LEU A 462 -6.53 29.77 -15.50
C LEU A 462 -5.86 31.12 -15.81
N ASP A 463 -4.68 31.39 -15.25
CA ASP A 463 -3.94 32.62 -15.51
C ASP A 463 -2.87 32.39 -16.59
N PRO A 464 -3.03 32.97 -17.80
CA PRO A 464 -2.13 32.75 -18.94
C PRO A 464 -0.66 33.05 -18.66
N LYS A 465 -0.35 33.93 -17.70
CA LYS A 465 1.03 34.32 -17.35
C LYS A 465 1.89 33.16 -16.86
N HIS A 466 1.27 32.05 -16.45
CA HIS A 466 1.98 30.85 -15.99
C HIS A 466 2.38 29.91 -17.12
N TYR A 467 1.91 30.14 -18.35
CA TYR A 467 2.09 29.23 -19.49
C TYR A 467 2.92 29.85 -20.62
N SER A 468 2.93 31.18 -20.74
CA SER A 468 3.72 31.88 -21.75
C SER A 468 4.44 33.09 -21.15
N ARG A 469 5.59 33.42 -21.72
CA ARG A 469 6.30 34.70 -21.49
C ARG A 469 5.93 35.76 -22.53
N ASN A 470 5.09 35.42 -23.50
CA ASN A 470 4.63 36.39 -24.50
C ASN A 470 3.67 37.39 -23.84
N GLU A 471 3.80 38.66 -24.22
CA GLU A 471 2.95 39.75 -23.75
C GLU A 471 1.61 39.81 -24.50
N ASP A 472 1.49 39.15 -25.66
CA ASP A 472 0.20 39.03 -26.37
C ASP A 472 -0.80 38.17 -25.57
N PRO A 473 -1.94 38.74 -25.12
CA PRO A 473 -2.94 38.00 -24.36
C PRO A 473 -3.54 36.80 -25.10
N ALA A 474 -3.72 36.89 -26.42
CA ALA A 474 -4.36 35.83 -27.21
C ALA A 474 -3.44 34.61 -27.35
N GLU A 475 -2.14 34.84 -27.59
CA GLU A 475 -1.15 33.77 -27.64
C GLU A 475 -0.90 33.15 -26.26
N ALA A 476 -0.90 33.96 -25.20
CA ALA A 476 -0.77 33.45 -23.84
C ALA A 476 -1.97 32.56 -23.46
N GLU A 477 -3.19 32.95 -23.82
CA GLU A 477 -4.39 32.14 -23.61
C GLU A 477 -4.34 30.84 -24.42
N ALA A 478 -3.91 30.89 -25.69
CA ALA A 478 -3.74 29.71 -26.53
C ALA A 478 -2.72 28.71 -25.94
N ALA A 479 -1.57 29.21 -25.44
CA ALA A 479 -0.56 28.39 -24.77
C ALA A 479 -1.08 27.72 -23.49
N MET A 480 -1.90 28.44 -22.71
CA MET A 480 -2.58 27.89 -21.54
C MET A 480 -3.56 26.76 -21.93
N VAL A 481 -4.39 26.99 -22.94
CA VAL A 481 -5.32 25.97 -23.46
C VAL A 481 -4.56 24.74 -23.94
N GLU A 482 -3.50 24.91 -24.72
CA GLU A 482 -2.67 23.79 -25.20
C GLU A 482 -2.07 22.99 -24.04
N ALA A 483 -1.52 23.66 -23.03
CA ALA A 483 -0.94 23.00 -21.86
C ALA A 483 -2.00 22.24 -21.06
N LEU A 484 -3.18 22.82 -20.81
CA LEU A 484 -4.26 22.14 -20.10
C LEU A 484 -4.78 20.93 -20.89
N THR A 485 -4.94 21.05 -22.21
CA THR A 485 -5.37 19.93 -23.05
C THR A 485 -4.32 18.83 -23.10
N ARG A 486 -3.06 19.14 -23.37
CA ARG A 486 -2.00 18.14 -23.51
C ARG A 486 -1.64 17.49 -22.17
N ASP A 487 -1.39 18.29 -21.15
CA ASP A 487 -0.73 17.84 -19.92
C ASP A 487 -1.71 17.43 -18.81
N ILE A 488 -2.96 17.92 -18.86
CA ILE A 488 -4.02 17.56 -17.91
C ILE A 488 -5.05 16.64 -18.57
N ALA A 489 -5.73 17.10 -19.62
CA ALA A 489 -6.77 16.30 -20.29
C ALA A 489 -6.20 15.03 -20.93
N GLY A 490 -5.05 15.12 -21.60
CA GLY A 490 -4.35 13.98 -22.21
C GLY A 490 -3.95 12.89 -21.22
N ARG A 491 -3.95 13.19 -19.91
CA ARG A 491 -3.71 12.24 -18.81
C ARG A 491 -4.99 11.80 -18.10
N GLY A 492 -6.16 12.22 -18.58
CA GLY A 492 -7.46 11.97 -17.98
C GLY A 492 -7.68 12.70 -16.65
N CYS A 493 -6.89 13.75 -16.38
CA CYS A 493 -7.04 14.58 -15.19
C CYS A 493 -8.03 15.72 -15.43
N TYR A 494 -8.61 16.24 -14.35
CA TYR A 494 -9.56 17.35 -14.36
C TYR A 494 -9.53 18.06 -13.00
N PHE A 495 -10.24 19.17 -12.84
CA PHE A 495 -10.29 19.97 -11.62
C PHE A 495 -11.69 19.96 -11.01
N VAL A 496 -11.75 19.77 -9.69
CA VAL A 496 -12.97 19.92 -8.90
C VAL A 496 -12.78 21.13 -7.99
N VAL A 497 -13.60 22.16 -8.16
CA VAL A 497 -13.32 23.50 -7.64
C VAL A 497 -14.35 23.89 -6.57
N GLY A 498 -13.86 24.05 -5.34
CA GLY A 498 -14.62 24.61 -4.23
C GLY A 498 -14.60 26.14 -4.23
N GLY A 499 -15.76 26.76 -4.05
CA GLY A 499 -15.88 28.19 -3.82
C GLY A 499 -15.33 28.63 -2.46
N ARG A 500 -15.09 29.94 -2.32
CA ARG A 500 -14.63 30.55 -1.07
C ARG A 500 -15.18 31.97 -0.94
N LYS A 501 -15.43 32.40 0.29
CA LYS A 501 -15.67 33.82 0.60
C LYS A 501 -14.35 34.59 0.59
N MET A 502 -14.28 35.65 -0.23
CA MET A 502 -13.15 36.56 -0.23
C MET A 502 -13.22 37.50 0.98
N SER A 503 -12.06 37.97 1.45
CA SER A 503 -11.97 38.93 2.56
C SER A 503 -12.37 40.34 2.17
N ASP A 504 -12.45 40.65 0.88
CA ASP A 504 -12.84 41.94 0.34
C ASP A 504 -14.36 42.00 0.05
N ALA A 505 -14.82 43.13 -0.50
CA ALA A 505 -16.23 43.36 -0.81
C ALA A 505 -16.76 42.49 -1.97
N THR A 506 -15.93 41.65 -2.61
CA THR A 506 -16.35 40.82 -3.76
C THR A 506 -17.25 39.65 -3.35
N GLY A 507 -17.35 39.32 -2.05
CA GLY A 507 -18.28 38.34 -1.54
C GLY A 507 -17.86 36.89 -1.83
N TRP A 508 -18.83 36.04 -2.19
CA TRP A 508 -18.59 34.62 -2.46
C TRP A 508 -18.09 34.43 -3.91
N GLN A 509 -16.94 33.76 -4.06
CA GLN A 509 -16.37 33.40 -5.36
C GLN A 509 -16.54 31.90 -5.61
N GLU A 510 -16.96 31.53 -6.82
CA GLU A 510 -17.14 30.15 -7.25
C GLU A 510 -16.84 30.00 -8.76
N LEU A 511 -16.77 28.75 -9.23
CA LEU A 511 -16.33 28.45 -10.60
C LEU A 511 -17.19 29.12 -11.68
N SER A 512 -18.49 29.27 -11.44
CA SER A 512 -19.44 29.89 -12.38
C SER A 512 -19.11 31.35 -12.73
N LEU A 513 -18.34 32.03 -11.86
CA LEU A 513 -17.93 33.41 -12.02
C LEU A 513 -16.58 33.56 -12.75
N LEU A 514 -15.83 32.47 -12.94
CA LEU A 514 -14.56 32.50 -13.67
C LEU A 514 -14.79 32.43 -15.19
N ARG A 515 -14.00 33.19 -15.94
CA ARG A 515 -13.92 33.03 -17.40
C ARG A 515 -13.03 31.84 -17.71
N ILE A 516 -13.60 30.82 -18.35
CA ILE A 516 -12.91 29.60 -18.76
C ILE A 516 -13.08 29.45 -20.27
N PRO A 517 -12.00 29.28 -21.04
CA PRO A 517 -12.12 29.04 -22.48
C PRO A 517 -12.94 27.76 -22.76
N GLU A 518 -13.84 27.83 -23.73
CA GLU A 518 -14.82 26.76 -24.00
C GLU A 518 -14.16 25.40 -24.27
N SER A 519 -13.02 25.41 -24.97
CA SER A 519 -12.24 24.21 -25.30
C SER A 519 -11.76 23.42 -24.08
N VAL A 520 -11.58 24.06 -22.92
CA VAL A 520 -11.12 23.42 -21.67
C VAL A 520 -12.17 23.48 -20.56
N ARG A 521 -13.36 24.02 -20.81
CA ARG A 521 -14.43 24.18 -19.81
C ARG A 521 -14.84 22.86 -19.16
N HIS A 522 -14.82 21.78 -19.95
CA HIS A 522 -15.14 20.42 -19.54
C HIS A 522 -14.18 19.88 -18.46
N LEU A 523 -12.96 20.42 -18.35
CA LEU A 523 -12.00 20.03 -17.32
C LEU A 523 -12.32 20.56 -15.92
N PHE A 524 -13.33 21.42 -15.76
CA PHE A 524 -13.61 22.08 -14.49
C PHE A 524 -15.03 21.77 -13.98
N VAL A 525 -15.10 21.05 -12.86
CA VAL A 525 -16.33 20.74 -12.14
C VAL A 525 -16.46 21.66 -10.94
N GLY A 526 -17.49 22.50 -10.91
CA GLY A 526 -17.74 23.43 -9.80
C GLY A 526 -18.53 22.77 -8.69
N ILE A 527 -18.12 22.99 -7.44
CA ILE A 527 -18.93 22.67 -6.27
C ILE A 527 -19.79 23.91 -5.94
N PRO A 528 -21.13 23.83 -6.08
CA PRO A 528 -21.99 24.99 -5.88
C PRO A 528 -22.04 25.38 -4.40
N ALA A 529 -22.32 26.67 -4.13
CA ALA A 529 -22.44 27.20 -2.77
C ALA A 529 -23.48 26.49 -1.90
N THR A 530 -24.49 25.85 -2.51
CA THR A 530 -25.51 25.04 -1.83
C THR A 530 -24.94 23.75 -1.25
N GLU A 531 -23.85 23.23 -1.82
CA GLU A 531 -23.20 21.99 -1.38
C GLU A 531 -21.99 22.25 -0.47
N PHE A 532 -21.32 23.40 -0.63
CA PHE A 532 -20.15 23.77 0.17
C PHE A 532 -20.07 25.27 0.44
N ARG A 533 -20.16 25.64 1.71
CA ARG A 533 -19.92 27.01 2.19
C ARG A 533 -19.30 26.99 3.59
N VAL A 534 -17.98 26.86 3.66
CA VAL A 534 -17.24 26.83 4.93
C VAL A 534 -16.13 27.88 4.93
N ASP A 535 -16.26 28.86 5.83
CA ASP A 535 -15.33 30.00 5.96
C ASP A 535 -14.31 29.75 7.08
N VAL A 536 -13.48 28.70 6.94
CA VAL A 536 -12.40 28.38 7.89
C VAL A 536 -11.07 28.19 7.17
N SER A 537 -10.01 28.88 7.61
CA SER A 537 -8.66 28.70 7.08
C SER A 537 -7.64 28.21 8.13
N SER A 538 -6.64 27.46 7.67
CA SER A 538 -5.53 27.00 8.52
C SER A 538 -4.72 28.15 9.13
N THR A 539 -4.64 29.29 8.43
CA THR A 539 -3.93 30.49 8.92
C THR A 539 -4.64 31.11 10.12
N GLU A 540 -5.97 31.23 10.07
CA GLU A 540 -6.76 31.74 11.19
C GLU A 540 -6.66 30.82 12.41
N LEU A 541 -6.72 29.49 12.20
CA LEU A 541 -6.57 28.52 13.29
C LEU A 541 -5.21 28.62 13.98
N ARG A 542 -4.12 28.81 13.21
CA ARG A 542 -2.79 29.05 13.78
C ARG A 542 -2.74 30.36 14.56
N ALA A 543 -3.33 31.43 14.04
CA ALA A 543 -3.40 32.72 14.72
C ALA A 543 -4.20 32.65 16.04
N GLN A 544 -5.29 31.89 16.07
CA GLN A 544 -6.08 31.64 17.28
C GLN A 544 -5.33 30.79 18.31
N ARG A 545 -4.63 29.73 17.86
CA ARG A 545 -3.82 28.87 18.73
C ARG A 545 -2.66 29.64 19.36
N ASN A 546 -1.99 30.49 18.59
CA ASN A 546 -0.91 31.33 19.09
C ASN A 546 -1.43 32.35 20.11
N ARG A 547 -2.58 32.98 19.88
CA ARG A 547 -3.21 33.89 20.86
C ARG A 547 -3.54 33.18 22.18
N ARG A 548 -4.19 32.02 22.13
CA ARG A 548 -4.52 31.23 23.34
C ARG A 548 -3.27 30.72 24.07
N GLY A 549 -2.20 30.39 23.34
CA GLY A 549 -0.92 29.98 23.92
C GLY A 549 -0.21 31.13 24.66
N THR A 550 -0.27 32.34 24.12
CA THR A 550 0.22 33.57 24.77
C THR A 550 -0.62 33.91 26.00
N GLU A 551 -1.96 33.85 25.89
CA GLU A 551 -2.88 34.12 27.01
C GLU A 551 -2.69 33.15 28.19
N ARG A 552 -2.50 31.85 27.92
CA ARG A 552 -2.18 30.85 28.96
C ARG A 552 -0.82 31.08 29.63
N ARG A 553 0.17 31.62 28.90
CA ARG A 553 1.48 32.00 29.48
C ARG A 553 1.40 33.28 30.31
N THR A 554 0.52 34.21 29.98
CA THR A 554 0.32 35.45 30.75
C THR A 554 -0.58 35.28 31.97
N LEU A 555 -1.49 34.29 31.99
CA LEU A 555 -2.37 33.98 33.13
C LEU A 555 -1.76 32.94 34.10
N GLY A 556 -0.62 32.36 33.75
CA GLY A 556 0.12 31.37 34.55
C GLY A 556 1.38 31.91 35.23
N ASN A 557 1.54 33.24 35.29
CA ASN A 557 2.59 33.93 36.04
C ASN A 557 2.00 34.69 37.22
#